data_AF-A0A1X1VBL2-F1
#
_entry.id   AF-A0A1X1VBL2-F1
#
_cell.length_a   1.000
_cell.length_b   1.000
_cell.length_c   1.000
_cell.angle_alpha   90.00
_cell.angle_beta   90.00
_cell.angle_gamma   90.00
#
_symmetry.space_group_name_H-M   'P 1'
#
loop_
_entity.id
_entity.type
_entity.pdbx_description
1 polymer ?
#
loop_
_entity_poly.entity_id
_entity_poly.type
_entity_poly.pdbx_seq_one_letter_code
_entity_poly.pdbx_strand_id
1 'polypeptide(L)'
;MPAVLTRRSRWRRLWSRSAPALAAYAALHCWTFPLFLITNGEDVNIGENPTPRDWVVLTLVALAPVPIVMVGWLVSRMSDSRKRAIAATVALSIVSVVIVIETDPSRLPDAAIFTAVVLLLTATGVGSVVGWALRTTVSQLAMMGALAVRALPVVLLTTLVFFNGNIWLMAATIGAGRLGLAIGFLLSIAAAFVVSATKERVRPMLQSPAALPRDCEQLADTPFATMPDAVRSPPLTRTERINMVFVLAVSQLVQIMVVALLTAVIYVTLGLIVLSSALLDEWTRGAPSSSSVSGLTFPVPDSLIHLCLFLGALTFMYISARAVDDAEYRTMFVDPLICDLHATLIARNRYRASIAGKSSVDAADPSD
;
A
#
# COMPACT_ATOMS: atom_id res chain seq x y z
N MET A 1 12.07 -9.85 -6.43
CA MET A 1 11.91 -11.33 -6.40
C MET A 1 12.21 -11.87 -5.00
N PRO A 2 11.23 -11.90 -4.06
CA PRO A 2 11.51 -12.11 -2.63
C PRO A 2 11.73 -13.58 -2.20
N ALA A 3 11.32 -14.56 -3.01
CA ALA A 3 11.31 -15.97 -2.61
C ALA A 3 12.54 -16.80 -3.04
N VAL A 4 13.47 -16.23 -3.82
CA VAL A 4 14.75 -16.90 -4.16
C VAL A 4 15.71 -16.91 -2.97
N LEU A 5 15.38 -16.19 -1.89
CA LEU A 5 16.17 -16.08 -0.68
C LEU A 5 15.79 -17.16 0.34
N THR A 6 16.78 -17.93 0.79
CA THR A 6 16.65 -18.98 1.79
C THR A 6 15.94 -18.48 3.07
N ARG A 7 15.19 -19.36 3.75
CA ARG A 7 14.41 -19.01 4.97
C ARG A 7 15.26 -18.28 6.03
N ARG A 8 16.55 -18.59 6.14
CA ARG A 8 17.53 -17.92 7.03
C ARG A 8 17.92 -16.50 6.59
N SER A 9 17.94 -16.17 5.30
CA SER A 9 18.30 -14.82 4.82
C SER A 9 17.12 -13.84 4.78
N ARG A 10 15.88 -14.36 4.79
CA ARG A 10 14.65 -13.55 4.96
C ARG A 10 14.56 -12.89 6.34
N TRP A 11 15.06 -13.57 7.38
CA TRP A 11 15.01 -13.10 8.77
C TRP A 11 16.22 -12.24 9.18
N ARG A 12 17.31 -12.25 8.41
CA ARG A 12 18.47 -11.38 8.67
C ARG A 12 18.14 -9.92 8.31
N ARG A 13 18.45 -9.01 9.23
CA ARG A 13 18.35 -7.54 9.10
C ARG A 13 16.91 -7.00 8.89
N LEU A 14 15.89 -7.70 9.39
CA LEU A 14 14.48 -7.28 9.35
C LEU A 14 14.29 -5.84 9.83
N TRP A 15 14.90 -5.49 10.96
CA TRP A 15 14.84 -4.15 11.54
C TRP A 15 15.27 -3.04 10.57
N SER A 16 16.40 -3.22 9.88
CA SER A 16 16.87 -2.26 8.87
C SER A 16 15.98 -2.21 7.62
N ARG A 17 15.33 -3.33 7.27
CA ARG A 17 14.44 -3.41 6.11
C ARG A 17 13.12 -2.70 6.35
N SER A 18 12.60 -2.76 7.57
CA SER A 18 11.36 -2.09 7.99
C SER A 18 11.53 -0.60 8.30
N ALA A 19 12.76 -0.09 8.34
CA ALA A 19 13.06 1.31 8.63
C ALA A 19 12.25 2.34 7.83
N PRO A 20 12.02 2.19 6.52
CA PRO A 20 11.18 3.14 5.77
C PRO A 20 9.73 3.21 6.27
N ALA A 21 9.13 2.05 6.59
CA ALA A 21 7.75 1.98 7.07
C ALA A 21 7.63 2.50 8.51
N LEU A 22 8.60 2.18 9.36
CA LEU A 22 8.66 2.72 10.73
C LEU A 22 8.90 4.23 10.73
N ALA A 23 9.74 4.74 9.84
CA ALA A 23 9.98 6.16 9.69
C ALA A 23 8.75 6.91 9.16
N ALA A 24 7.99 6.33 8.23
CA ALA A 24 6.71 6.87 7.80
C ALA A 24 5.69 6.89 8.95
N TYR A 25 5.66 5.84 9.78
CA TYR A 25 4.81 5.80 10.96
C TYR A 25 5.20 6.86 12.00
N ALA A 26 6.50 7.06 12.25
CA ALA A 26 6.98 8.14 13.09
C ALA A 26 6.67 9.52 12.50
N ALA A 27 6.77 9.69 11.18
CA ALA A 27 6.38 10.93 10.52
C ALA A 27 4.90 11.25 10.70
N LEU A 28 4.02 10.24 10.71
CA LEU A 28 2.60 10.41 11.01
C LEU A 28 2.39 10.95 12.43
N HIS A 29 3.06 10.36 13.43
CA HIS A 29 3.05 10.83 14.83
C HIS A 29 3.69 12.23 14.99
N CYS A 30 4.76 12.54 14.26
CA CYS A 30 5.33 13.89 14.29
C CYS A 30 4.42 14.92 13.62
N TRP A 31 3.63 14.52 12.63
CA TRP A 31 2.74 15.41 11.90
C TRP A 31 1.50 15.79 12.72
N THR A 32 1.08 14.96 13.67
CA THR A 32 0.00 15.28 14.61
C THR A 32 0.41 16.33 15.64
N PHE A 33 1.70 16.43 15.97
CA PHE A 33 2.17 17.35 17.01
C PHE A 33 1.95 18.85 16.70
N PRO A 34 2.27 19.39 15.51
CA PRO A 34 1.91 20.77 15.15
C PRO A 34 0.40 21.01 15.17
N LEU A 35 -0.40 20.00 14.76
CA LEU A 35 -1.86 20.09 14.82
C LEU A 35 -2.33 20.21 16.27
N PHE A 36 -1.83 19.38 17.16
CA PHE A 36 -2.12 19.44 18.60
C PHE A 36 -1.77 20.80 19.21
N LEU A 37 -0.60 21.36 18.88
CA LEU A 37 -0.20 22.69 19.36
C LEU A 37 -1.09 23.81 18.82
N ILE A 38 -1.53 23.71 17.57
CA ILE A 38 -2.39 24.72 16.97
C ILE A 38 -3.82 24.60 17.50
N THR A 39 -4.34 23.40 17.72
CA THR A 39 -5.74 23.17 18.15
C THR A 39 -5.91 23.08 19.66
N ASN A 40 -4.81 23.07 20.45
CA ASN A 40 -4.82 22.82 21.89
C ASN A 40 -5.55 21.51 22.28
N GLY A 41 -5.59 20.54 21.37
CA GLY A 41 -6.32 19.28 21.57
C GLY A 41 -7.83 19.37 21.39
N GLU A 42 -8.39 20.52 21.03
CA GLU A 42 -9.80 20.65 20.62
C GLU A 42 -9.99 20.19 19.17
N ASP A 43 -11.20 19.73 18.84
CA ASP A 43 -11.57 19.35 17.48
C ASP A 43 -11.52 20.55 16.54
N VAL A 44 -11.07 20.34 15.29
CA VAL A 44 -11.09 21.40 14.27
C VAL A 44 -12.53 21.71 13.91
N ASN A 45 -12.99 22.88 14.32
CA ASN A 45 -14.28 23.44 13.92
C ASN A 45 -14.08 24.60 12.96
N ILE A 46 -14.30 24.35 11.67
CA ILE A 46 -14.26 25.40 10.66
C ILE A 46 -15.64 26.07 10.65
N GLY A 47 -15.74 27.25 11.28
CA GLY A 47 -16.97 28.05 11.27
C GLY A 47 -17.28 28.65 9.90
N GLU A 48 -18.46 29.25 9.75
CA GLU A 48 -18.91 29.89 8.48
C GLU A 48 -17.96 30.98 7.97
N ASN A 49 -17.18 31.60 8.87
CA ASN A 49 -16.12 32.56 8.53
C ASN A 49 -14.75 31.96 8.89
N PRO A 50 -14.12 31.19 7.98
CA PRO A 50 -12.87 30.51 8.26
C PRO A 50 -11.74 31.52 8.50
N THR A 51 -11.05 31.36 9.63
CA THR A 51 -9.90 32.19 9.99
C THR A 51 -8.64 31.71 9.25
N PRO A 52 -7.57 32.54 9.16
CA PRO A 52 -6.29 32.09 8.60
C PRO A 52 -5.72 30.85 9.30
N ARG A 53 -6.02 30.65 10.60
CA ARG A 53 -5.64 29.45 11.35
C ARG A 53 -6.32 28.20 10.80
N ASP A 54 -7.60 28.28 10.47
CA ASP A 54 -8.39 27.15 9.95
C ASP A 54 -7.88 26.70 8.58
N TRP A 55 -7.50 27.65 7.73
CA TRP A 55 -6.85 27.36 6.45
C TRP A 55 -5.48 26.68 6.62
N VAL A 56 -4.69 27.09 7.61
CA VAL A 56 -3.40 26.45 7.92
C VAL A 56 -3.63 25.01 8.38
N VAL A 57 -4.58 24.79 9.28
CA VAL A 57 -4.93 23.46 9.79
C VAL A 57 -5.44 22.55 8.66
N LEU A 58 -6.34 23.05 7.81
CA LEU A 58 -6.86 22.31 6.67
C LEU A 58 -5.75 21.95 5.68
N THR A 59 -4.84 22.88 5.43
CA THR A 59 -3.65 22.64 4.61
C THR A 59 -2.77 21.56 5.23
N LEU A 60 -2.53 21.60 6.54
CA LEU A 60 -1.76 20.58 7.25
C LEU A 60 -2.42 19.19 7.17
N VAL A 61 -3.75 19.11 7.34
CA VAL A 61 -4.48 17.83 7.22
C VAL A 61 -4.41 17.29 5.79
N ALA A 62 -4.67 18.14 4.78
CA ALA A 62 -4.64 17.74 3.38
C ALA A 62 -3.24 17.33 2.91
N LEU A 63 -2.20 18.01 3.39
CA LEU A 63 -0.81 17.67 3.08
C LEU A 63 -0.27 16.50 3.91
N ALA A 64 -0.96 16.01 4.95
CA ALA A 64 -0.46 14.96 5.83
C ALA A 64 0.14 13.72 5.11
N PRO A 65 -0.42 13.22 3.98
CA PRO A 65 0.16 12.08 3.28
C PRO A 65 1.53 12.37 2.65
N VAL A 66 1.80 13.62 2.25
CA VAL A 66 3.03 14.02 1.54
C VAL A 66 4.30 13.83 2.38
N PRO A 67 4.43 14.39 3.60
CA PRO A 67 5.61 14.20 4.44
C PRO A 67 5.78 12.75 4.88
N ILE A 68 4.68 12.02 5.14
CA ILE A 68 4.71 10.60 5.50
C ILE A 68 5.38 9.78 4.39
N VAL A 69 4.93 9.96 3.14
CA VAL A 69 5.49 9.29 1.97
C VAL A 69 6.93 9.74 1.73
N MET A 70 7.22 11.04 1.87
CA MET A 70 8.54 11.61 1.65
C MET A 70 9.57 11.08 2.64
N VAL A 71 9.26 11.02 3.93
CA VAL A 71 10.17 10.50 4.98
C VAL A 71 10.43 9.00 4.76
N GLY A 72 9.38 8.22 4.49
CA GLY A 72 9.55 6.79 4.16
C GLY A 72 10.44 6.59 2.93
N TRP A 73 10.22 7.40 1.89
CA TRP A 73 11.03 7.37 0.67
C TRP A 73 12.50 7.77 0.92
N LEU A 74 12.74 8.81 1.72
CA LEU A 74 14.09 9.29 2.03
C LEU A 74 14.89 8.22 2.78
N VAL A 75 14.26 7.57 3.76
CA VAL A 75 14.86 6.45 4.51
C VAL A 75 15.07 5.23 3.62
N SER A 76 14.21 5.02 2.61
CA SER A 76 14.39 3.95 1.63
C SER A 76 15.64 4.12 0.76
N ARG A 77 16.05 5.38 0.49
CA ARG A 77 17.25 5.70 -0.31
C ARG A 77 18.56 5.50 0.43
N MET A 78 18.53 5.29 1.75
CA MET A 78 19.73 5.06 2.54
C MET A 78 20.38 3.71 2.16
N SER A 79 21.59 3.75 1.62
CA SER A 79 22.35 2.57 1.17
C SER A 79 22.91 1.75 2.34
N ASP A 80 23.17 2.39 3.49
CA ASP A 80 23.78 1.75 4.65
C ASP A 80 22.75 1.10 5.58
N SER A 81 22.89 -0.21 5.76
CA SER A 81 22.07 -1.02 6.66
C SER A 81 22.14 -0.61 8.13
N ARG A 82 23.27 -0.06 8.61
CA ARG A 82 23.41 0.41 9.99
C ARG A 82 22.63 1.69 10.22
N LYS A 83 22.76 2.66 9.31
CA LYS A 83 22.00 3.92 9.38
C LYS A 83 20.50 3.69 9.28
N ARG A 84 20.05 2.72 8.49
CA ARG A 84 18.63 2.29 8.45
C ARG A 84 18.16 1.67 9.76
N ALA A 85 18.99 0.85 10.40
CA ALA A 85 18.63 0.28 11.70
C ALA A 85 18.50 1.36 12.79
N ILE A 86 19.39 2.36 12.78
CA ILE A 86 19.31 3.53 13.66
C ILE A 86 18.05 4.35 13.35
N ALA A 87 17.73 4.59 12.08
CA ALA A 87 16.50 5.29 11.70
C ALA A 87 15.24 4.56 12.22
N ALA A 88 15.20 3.22 12.15
CA ALA A 88 14.11 2.43 12.70
C ALA A 88 13.99 2.53 14.23
N THR A 89 15.11 2.50 14.97
CA THR A 89 15.08 2.66 16.43
C THR A 89 14.67 4.08 16.82
N VAL A 90 15.18 5.10 16.12
CA VAL A 90 14.81 6.50 16.34
C VAL A 90 13.32 6.69 16.06
N ALA A 91 12.82 6.18 14.94
CA ALA A 91 11.40 6.23 14.59
C ALA A 91 10.51 5.63 15.68
N LEU A 92 10.83 4.43 16.19
CA LEU A 92 10.04 3.81 17.24
C LEU A 92 10.14 4.59 18.57
N SER A 93 11.33 5.11 18.91
CA SER A 93 11.48 5.95 20.11
C SER A 93 10.67 7.23 20.03
N ILE A 94 10.62 7.88 18.86
CA ILE A 94 9.79 9.06 18.61
C ILE A 94 8.31 8.71 18.81
N VAL A 95 7.84 7.61 18.21
CA VAL A 95 6.45 7.16 18.37
C VAL A 95 6.13 6.91 19.85
N SER A 96 7.01 6.20 20.58
CA SER A 96 6.80 5.94 22.01
C SER A 96 6.74 7.24 22.83
N VAL A 97 7.61 8.20 22.53
CA VAL A 97 7.63 9.51 23.20
C VAL A 97 6.34 10.30 22.89
N VAL A 98 5.93 10.35 21.62
CA VAL A 98 4.69 11.03 21.21
C VAL A 98 3.47 10.41 21.89
N ILE A 99 3.35 9.08 21.93
CA ILE A 99 2.22 8.39 22.61
C ILE A 99 2.17 8.72 24.11
N VAL A 100 3.33 8.77 24.77
CA VAL A 100 3.40 9.09 26.21
C VAL A 100 3.04 10.56 26.49
N ILE A 101 3.35 11.46 25.56
CA ILE A 101 3.09 12.90 25.72
C ILE A 101 1.65 13.28 25.32
N GLU A 102 1.16 12.78 24.19
CA GLU A 102 -0.11 13.21 23.59
C GLU A 102 -1.33 12.43 24.11
N THR A 103 -1.15 11.18 24.58
CA THR A 103 -2.28 10.36 25.03
C THR A 103 -2.05 9.64 26.34
N ASP A 104 -1.82 8.33 26.31
CA ASP A 104 -1.78 7.49 27.50
C ASP A 104 -0.83 6.30 27.26
N PRO A 105 0.08 6.00 28.19
CA PRO A 105 0.99 4.84 28.10
C PRO A 105 0.28 3.50 27.85
N SER A 106 -0.98 3.35 28.21
CA SER A 106 -1.80 2.16 27.94
C SER A 106 -2.00 1.86 26.45
N ARG A 107 -1.73 2.81 25.55
CA ARG A 107 -1.81 2.67 24.08
C ARG A 107 -0.53 2.13 23.43
N LEU A 108 0.56 1.99 24.17
CA LEU A 108 1.81 1.39 23.68
C LEU A 108 1.64 -0.02 23.05
N PRO A 109 0.73 -0.90 23.53
CA PRO A 109 0.47 -2.18 22.88
C PRO A 109 -0.02 -2.04 21.44
N ASP A 110 -0.83 -1.03 21.10
CA ASP A 110 -1.34 -0.82 19.74
C ASP A 110 -0.20 -0.50 18.77
N ALA A 111 0.74 0.36 19.20
CA ALA A 111 1.95 0.68 18.44
C ALA A 111 2.87 -0.54 18.30
N ALA A 112 2.96 -1.39 19.33
CA ALA A 112 3.72 -2.64 19.26
C ALA A 112 3.09 -3.64 18.27
N ILE A 113 1.77 -3.78 18.27
CA ILE A 113 1.03 -4.63 17.31
C ILE A 113 1.26 -4.12 15.89
N PHE A 114 1.11 -2.81 15.66
CA PHE A 114 1.36 -2.21 14.35
C PHE A 114 2.79 -2.46 13.86
N THR A 115 3.77 -2.26 14.74
CA THR A 115 5.19 -2.54 14.46
C THR A 115 5.40 -4.02 14.13
N ALA A 116 4.77 -4.94 14.85
CA ALA A 116 4.84 -6.38 14.59
C ALA A 116 4.25 -6.73 13.21
N VAL A 117 3.11 -6.13 12.83
CA VAL A 117 2.51 -6.30 11.51
C VAL A 117 3.44 -5.79 10.41
N VAL A 118 4.03 -4.60 10.57
CA VAL A 118 5.00 -4.04 9.61
C VAL A 118 6.23 -4.95 9.45
N LEU A 119 6.75 -5.49 10.55
CA LEU A 119 7.87 -6.43 10.53
C LEU A 119 7.49 -7.73 9.80
N LEU A 120 6.27 -8.24 10.01
CA LEU A 120 5.77 -9.45 9.36
C LEU A 120 5.55 -9.26 7.85
N LEU A 121 5.00 -8.11 7.44
CA LEU A 121 4.88 -7.70 6.03
C LEU A 121 6.25 -7.49 5.38
N THR A 122 7.23 -7.02 6.13
CA THR A 122 8.60 -6.88 5.64
C THR A 122 9.30 -8.25 5.51
N ALA A 123 9.08 -9.15 6.47
CA ALA A 123 9.65 -10.49 6.50
C ALA A 123 9.14 -11.38 5.36
N THR A 124 7.88 -11.21 4.98
CA THR A 124 7.25 -11.89 3.85
C THR A 124 7.72 -11.35 2.49
N GLY A 125 8.43 -10.22 2.47
CA GLY A 125 8.91 -9.57 1.25
C GLY A 125 7.83 -8.74 0.55
N VAL A 126 6.61 -8.68 1.12
CA VAL A 126 5.49 -7.87 0.62
C VAL A 126 5.91 -6.41 0.53
N GLY A 127 6.63 -5.87 1.52
CA GLY A 127 7.11 -4.49 1.51
C GLY A 127 7.98 -4.11 0.29
N SER A 128 8.77 -5.06 -0.25
CA SER A 128 9.58 -4.81 -1.46
C SER A 128 8.75 -4.80 -2.74
N VAL A 129 7.70 -5.63 -2.79
CA VAL A 129 6.73 -5.67 -3.89
C VAL A 129 5.85 -4.42 -3.84
N VAL A 130 5.40 -4.02 -2.65
CA VAL A 130 4.66 -2.78 -2.39
C VAL A 130 5.46 -1.56 -2.86
N GLY A 131 6.73 -1.44 -2.47
CA GLY A 131 7.56 -0.29 -2.85
C GLY A 131 7.83 -0.20 -4.35
N TRP A 132 8.01 -1.33 -5.02
CA TRP A 132 8.12 -1.36 -6.48
C TRP A 132 6.78 -1.03 -7.17
N ALA A 133 5.68 -1.68 -6.76
CA ALA A 133 4.35 -1.45 -7.31
C ALA A 133 3.90 0.00 -7.13
N LEU A 134 4.21 0.61 -5.98
CA LEU A 134 3.93 2.02 -5.71
C LEU A 134 4.71 2.95 -6.65
N ARG A 135 6.00 2.68 -6.87
CA ARG A 135 6.81 3.46 -7.81
C ARG A 135 6.27 3.36 -9.23
N THR A 136 5.90 2.15 -9.65
CA THR A 136 5.30 1.89 -10.97
C THR A 136 3.95 2.58 -11.12
N THR A 137 3.10 2.54 -10.08
CA THR A 137 1.81 3.24 -10.04
C THR A 137 2.00 4.75 -10.17
N VAL A 138 2.95 5.34 -9.43
CA VAL A 138 3.23 6.78 -9.50
C VAL A 138 3.76 7.20 -10.87
N SER A 139 4.59 6.39 -11.53
CA SER A 139 5.03 6.66 -12.90
C SER A 139 3.90 6.54 -13.93
N GLN A 140 2.91 5.67 -13.68
CA GLN A 140 1.74 5.50 -14.54
C GLN A 140 0.63 6.52 -14.23
N LEU A 141 0.69 7.16 -13.06
CA LEU A 141 -0.18 8.27 -12.67
C LEU A 141 -0.04 9.47 -13.64
N ALA A 142 1.04 9.56 -14.41
CA ALA A 142 1.14 10.54 -15.51
C ALA A 142 0.10 10.33 -16.62
N MET A 143 -0.61 9.19 -16.67
CA MET A 143 -1.74 8.89 -17.58
C MET A 143 -3.11 9.04 -16.89
N MET A 144 -3.21 9.91 -15.88
CA MET A 144 -4.34 10.10 -14.94
C MET A 144 -5.75 10.31 -15.55
N GLY A 145 -5.87 10.69 -16.82
CA GLY A 145 -7.17 11.02 -17.44
C GLY A 145 -8.17 9.85 -17.45
N ALA A 146 -7.70 8.62 -17.71
CA ALA A 146 -8.58 7.45 -17.81
C ALA A 146 -9.04 6.92 -16.43
N LEU A 147 -8.25 7.12 -15.37
CA LEU A 147 -8.60 6.69 -14.01
C LEU A 147 -9.69 7.57 -13.38
N ALA A 148 -9.69 8.88 -13.69
CA ALA A 148 -10.69 9.80 -13.16
C ALA A 148 -12.12 9.45 -13.61
N VAL A 149 -12.30 9.13 -14.90
CA VAL A 149 -13.61 8.73 -15.47
C VAL A 149 -14.08 7.39 -14.89
N ARG A 150 -13.17 6.44 -14.65
CA ARG A 150 -13.48 5.15 -14.03
C ARG A 150 -13.83 5.26 -12.55
N ALA A 151 -13.31 6.27 -11.85
CA ALA A 151 -13.66 6.55 -10.47
C ALA A 151 -15.01 7.29 -10.33
N LEU A 152 -15.54 7.89 -11.40
CA LEU A 152 -16.77 8.69 -11.35
C LEU A 152 -17.96 7.95 -10.70
N PRO A 153 -18.28 6.68 -11.04
CA PRO A 153 -19.42 6.01 -10.44
C PRO A 153 -19.23 5.73 -8.95
N VAL A 154 -18.00 5.38 -8.53
CA VAL A 154 -17.71 5.14 -7.11
C VAL A 154 -17.71 6.44 -6.34
N VAL A 155 -17.22 7.54 -6.91
CA VAL A 155 -17.30 8.88 -6.32
C VAL A 155 -18.75 9.28 -6.12
N LEU A 156 -19.62 9.10 -7.12
CA LEU A 156 -21.05 9.38 -6.98
C LEU A 156 -21.70 8.56 -5.86
N LEU A 157 -21.46 7.25 -5.84
CA LEU A 157 -22.00 6.36 -4.79
C LEU A 157 -21.48 6.75 -3.40
N THR A 158 -20.18 6.98 -3.28
CA THR A 158 -19.55 7.35 -2.01
C THR A 158 -19.97 8.74 -1.54
N THR A 159 -20.26 9.66 -2.46
CA THR A 159 -20.83 10.99 -2.14
C THR A 159 -22.25 10.84 -1.57
N LEU A 160 -23.09 9.99 -2.17
CA LEU A 160 -24.43 9.72 -1.61
C LEU A 160 -24.36 9.10 -0.22
N VAL A 161 -23.41 8.19 0.01
CA VAL A 161 -23.14 7.61 1.34
C VAL A 161 -22.61 8.67 2.30
N PHE A 162 -21.76 9.58 1.83
CA PHE A 162 -21.18 10.66 2.63
C PHE A 162 -22.21 11.65 3.14
N PHE A 163 -23.21 12.01 2.34
CA PHE A 163 -24.29 12.92 2.75
C PHE A 163 -25.46 12.21 3.46
N ASN A 164 -25.29 10.96 3.91
CA ASN A 164 -26.35 10.20 4.56
C ASN A 164 -26.20 10.21 6.09
N GLY A 165 -27.09 10.94 6.78
CA GLY A 165 -27.09 11.06 8.25
C GLY A 165 -27.14 9.72 9.01
N ASN A 166 -27.81 8.68 8.48
CA ASN A 166 -27.86 7.38 9.16
C ASN A 166 -26.48 6.69 9.20
N ILE A 167 -25.65 6.94 8.18
CA ILE A 167 -24.31 6.36 8.09
C ILE A 167 -23.35 7.13 9.01
N TRP A 168 -23.56 8.44 9.17
CA TRP A 168 -22.90 9.24 10.21
C TRP A 168 -23.20 8.76 11.62
N LEU A 169 -24.46 8.46 11.91
CA LEU A 169 -24.86 7.90 13.20
C LEU A 169 -24.21 6.53 13.44
N MET A 170 -24.15 5.68 12.41
CA MET A 170 -23.41 4.41 12.49
C MET A 170 -21.91 4.65 12.77
N ALA A 171 -21.28 5.60 12.06
CA ALA A 171 -19.87 5.92 12.20
C ALA A 171 -19.52 6.53 13.57
N ALA A 172 -20.43 7.30 14.17
CA ALA A 172 -20.26 7.88 15.50
C ALA A 172 -20.45 6.87 16.64
N THR A 173 -21.18 5.78 16.40
CA THR A 173 -21.50 4.78 17.44
C THR A 173 -20.69 3.50 17.33
N ILE A 174 -20.03 3.26 16.19
CA ILE A 174 -19.20 2.08 15.99
C ILE A 174 -17.86 2.23 16.72
N GLY A 175 -17.53 1.26 17.57
CA GLY A 175 -16.19 1.20 18.16
C GLY A 175 -15.14 0.80 17.11
N ALA A 176 -13.92 1.36 17.23
CA ALA A 176 -12.80 1.13 16.31
C ALA A 176 -12.52 -0.37 16.04
N GLY A 177 -12.66 -1.23 17.04
CA GLY A 177 -12.48 -2.68 16.87
C GLY A 177 -13.52 -3.33 15.92
N ARG A 178 -14.79 -2.94 16.03
CA ARG A 178 -15.86 -3.43 15.13
C ARG A 178 -15.69 -2.88 13.72
N LEU A 179 -15.32 -1.61 13.60
CA LEU A 179 -14.98 -1.00 12.31
C LEU A 179 -13.82 -1.74 11.64
N GLY A 180 -12.75 -2.02 12.39
CA GLY A 180 -11.60 -2.78 11.90
C GLY A 180 -11.97 -4.16 11.37
N LEU A 181 -12.88 -4.87 12.06
CA LEU A 181 -13.41 -6.15 11.57
C LEU A 181 -14.22 -6.00 10.28
N ALA A 182 -15.08 -4.98 10.19
CA ALA A 182 -15.88 -4.73 8.99
C ALA A 182 -15.01 -4.36 7.78
N ILE A 183 -14.01 -3.49 7.97
CA ILE A 183 -13.02 -3.15 6.93
C ILE A 183 -12.23 -4.39 6.54
N GLY A 184 -11.72 -5.15 7.52
CA GLY A 184 -10.97 -6.39 7.28
C GLY A 184 -11.78 -7.40 6.47
N PHE A 185 -13.08 -7.52 6.74
CA PHE A 185 -14.00 -8.36 5.98
C PHE A 185 -14.13 -7.90 4.51
N LEU A 186 -14.38 -6.61 4.27
CA LEU A 186 -14.47 -6.05 2.91
C LEU A 186 -13.17 -6.23 2.13
N LEU A 187 -12.03 -5.93 2.76
CA LEU A 187 -10.70 -6.10 2.16
C LEU A 187 -10.43 -7.58 1.85
N SER A 188 -10.87 -8.51 2.70
CA SER A 188 -10.68 -9.94 2.48
C SER A 188 -11.47 -10.45 1.28
N ILE A 189 -12.72 -10.00 1.13
CA ILE A 189 -13.56 -10.33 -0.04
C ILE A 189 -12.88 -9.81 -1.32
N ALA A 190 -12.50 -8.53 -1.33
CA ALA A 190 -11.84 -7.91 -2.47
C ALA A 190 -10.51 -8.61 -2.82
N ALA A 191 -9.71 -8.97 -1.82
CA ALA A 191 -8.48 -9.74 -2.00
C ALA A 191 -8.75 -11.14 -2.59
N ALA A 192 -9.79 -11.82 -2.14
CA ALA A 192 -10.19 -13.12 -2.69
C ALA A 192 -10.57 -13.00 -4.18
N PHE A 193 -11.34 -11.97 -4.56
CA PHE A 193 -11.68 -11.69 -5.95
C PHE A 193 -10.45 -11.44 -6.83
N VAL A 194 -9.56 -10.54 -6.40
CA VAL A 194 -8.33 -10.22 -7.14
C VAL A 194 -7.45 -11.45 -7.30
N VAL A 195 -7.27 -12.25 -6.24
CA VAL A 195 -6.49 -13.49 -6.29
C VAL A 195 -7.13 -14.52 -7.22
N SER A 196 -8.45 -14.69 -7.17
CA SER A 196 -9.17 -15.62 -8.03
C SER A 196 -9.02 -15.24 -9.51
N ALA A 197 -9.27 -13.97 -9.83
CA ALA A 197 -9.10 -13.43 -11.18
C ALA A 197 -7.66 -13.57 -11.67
N THR A 198 -6.67 -13.30 -10.81
CA THR A 198 -5.25 -13.44 -11.16
C THR A 198 -4.90 -14.90 -11.46
N LYS A 199 -5.40 -15.86 -10.67
CA LYS A 199 -5.18 -17.30 -10.91
C LYS A 199 -5.76 -17.75 -12.25
N GLU A 200 -6.99 -17.34 -12.54
CA GLU A 200 -7.66 -17.69 -13.78
C GLU A 200 -6.92 -17.14 -15.02
N ARG A 201 -6.36 -15.93 -14.90
CA ARG A 201 -5.57 -15.28 -15.96
C ARG A 201 -4.21 -15.93 -16.21
N VAL A 202 -3.52 -16.37 -15.16
CA VAL A 202 -2.21 -17.01 -15.28
C VAL A 202 -2.34 -18.47 -15.74
N ARG A 203 -3.50 -19.10 -15.55
CA ARG A 203 -3.77 -20.49 -15.97
C ARG A 203 -3.51 -20.76 -17.46
N PRO A 204 -4.05 -20.00 -18.44
CA PRO A 204 -3.81 -20.24 -19.86
C PRO A 204 -2.34 -19.98 -20.26
N MET A 205 -1.69 -18.96 -19.68
CA MET A 205 -0.27 -18.66 -19.91
C MET A 205 0.66 -19.78 -19.43
N LEU A 206 0.27 -20.49 -18.36
CA LEU A 206 1.01 -21.65 -17.86
C LEU A 206 0.72 -22.95 -18.60
N GLN A 207 -0.36 -23.00 -19.38
CA GLN A 207 -0.79 -24.16 -20.16
C GLN A 207 -0.21 -24.17 -21.58
N SER A 208 0.09 -23.00 -22.16
CA SER A 208 0.86 -22.86 -23.41
C SER A 208 2.24 -22.24 -23.19
N PRO A 209 3.28 -23.04 -22.88
CA PRO A 209 4.67 -22.66 -23.16
C PRO A 209 4.98 -22.61 -24.68
N ALA A 210 4.03 -22.97 -25.52
CA ALA A 210 4.19 -23.08 -26.96
C ALA A 210 4.14 -21.68 -27.58
N ALA A 211 5.30 -21.24 -28.06
CA ALA A 211 5.60 -19.94 -28.68
C ALA A 211 5.72 -18.77 -27.68
N LEU A 212 6.83 -18.70 -26.94
CA LEU A 212 7.37 -17.39 -26.58
C LEU A 212 7.65 -16.62 -27.89
N PRO A 213 7.06 -15.44 -28.11
CA PRO A 213 7.53 -14.52 -29.15
C PRO A 213 9.02 -14.27 -28.89
N ARG A 214 9.81 -14.28 -29.97
CA ARG A 214 11.23 -13.94 -29.98
C ARG A 214 11.41 -12.45 -29.70
N ASP A 215 11.04 -11.97 -28.52
CA ASP A 215 11.22 -10.55 -28.19
C ASP A 215 12.62 -10.33 -27.65
N CYS A 216 13.58 -10.43 -28.58
CA CYS A 216 14.99 -10.08 -28.40
C CYS A 216 15.19 -8.57 -28.13
N GLU A 217 14.18 -7.73 -28.35
CA GLU A 217 14.30 -6.27 -28.18
C GLU A 217 14.37 -5.83 -26.72
N GLN A 218 13.62 -6.46 -25.81
CA GLN A 218 13.55 -6.00 -24.41
C GLN A 218 14.81 -6.32 -23.58
N LEU A 219 15.69 -7.19 -24.09
CA LEU A 219 16.93 -7.60 -23.44
C LEU A 219 18.18 -7.02 -24.11
N ALA A 220 18.04 -6.26 -25.20
CA ALA A 220 19.13 -5.78 -26.05
C ALA A 220 20.20 -4.97 -25.28
N ASP A 221 19.78 -4.22 -24.26
CA ASP A 221 20.68 -3.39 -23.42
C ASP A 221 21.05 -4.06 -22.08
N THR A 222 20.75 -5.36 -21.92
CA THR A 222 21.09 -6.09 -20.70
C THR A 222 22.28 -7.02 -20.94
N PRO A 223 23.12 -7.32 -19.92
CA PRO A 223 24.23 -8.27 -20.05
C PRO A 223 23.76 -9.71 -20.39
N PHE A 224 22.45 -9.96 -20.47
CA PHE A 224 21.84 -11.21 -20.89
C PHE A 224 21.55 -11.26 -22.40
N ALA A 225 21.78 -10.18 -23.14
CA ALA A 225 21.65 -10.11 -24.60
C ALA A 225 22.58 -11.10 -25.32
N THR A 226 23.80 -11.27 -24.79
CA THR A 226 24.87 -12.08 -25.37
C THR A 226 24.82 -13.55 -24.94
N MET A 227 23.90 -13.93 -24.06
CA MET A 227 23.77 -15.33 -23.60
C MET A 227 22.89 -16.14 -24.55
N PRO A 228 23.33 -17.34 -24.98
CA PRO A 228 22.56 -18.18 -25.90
C PRO A 228 21.22 -18.61 -25.29
N ASP A 229 20.19 -18.66 -26.15
CA ASP A 229 18.84 -19.06 -25.75
C ASP A 229 18.79 -20.53 -25.31
N ALA A 230 18.08 -20.79 -24.20
CA ALA A 230 17.90 -22.13 -23.68
C ALA A 230 16.94 -22.92 -24.59
N VAL A 231 17.43 -23.98 -25.25
CA VAL A 231 16.68 -24.86 -26.17
C VAL A 231 15.44 -25.50 -25.52
N ARG A 232 15.43 -25.65 -24.20
CA ARG A 232 14.26 -26.04 -23.39
C ARG A 232 14.17 -25.20 -22.14
N SER A 233 13.06 -24.49 -21.98
CA SER A 233 12.68 -23.88 -20.69
C SER A 233 12.15 -24.99 -19.77
N PRO A 234 12.81 -25.30 -18.64
CA PRO A 234 12.28 -26.28 -17.70
C PRO A 234 10.89 -25.82 -17.21
N PRO A 235 9.92 -26.74 -17.06
CA PRO A 235 8.57 -26.38 -16.63
C PRO A 235 8.62 -25.68 -15.27
N LEU A 236 7.95 -24.53 -15.18
CA LEU A 236 7.86 -23.74 -13.95
C LEU A 236 7.35 -24.61 -12.79
N THR A 237 8.08 -24.63 -11.69
CA THR A 237 7.69 -25.37 -10.47
C THR A 237 6.36 -24.82 -9.93
N ARG A 238 5.55 -25.65 -9.25
CA ARG A 238 4.28 -25.18 -8.64
C ARG A 238 4.49 -23.98 -7.71
N THR A 239 5.63 -23.94 -7.03
CA THR A 239 6.04 -22.85 -6.13
C THR A 239 6.33 -21.55 -6.89
N GLU A 240 6.93 -21.62 -8.08
CA GLU A 240 7.16 -20.45 -8.94
C GLU A 240 5.84 -19.87 -9.47
N ARG A 241 4.91 -20.74 -9.89
CA ARG A 241 3.58 -20.35 -10.38
C ARG A 241 2.77 -19.62 -9.30
N ILE A 242 2.74 -20.17 -8.09
CA ILE A 242 2.07 -19.55 -6.93
C ILE A 242 2.74 -18.21 -6.60
N ASN A 243 4.07 -18.13 -6.65
CA ASN A 243 4.78 -16.90 -6.37
C ASN A 243 4.50 -15.79 -7.42
N MET A 244 4.38 -16.14 -8.70
CA MET A 244 4.00 -15.17 -9.74
C MET A 244 2.61 -14.59 -9.51
N VAL A 245 1.63 -15.47 -9.29
CA VAL A 245 0.25 -15.06 -8.98
C VAL A 245 0.21 -14.20 -7.72
N PHE A 246 0.96 -14.59 -6.69
CA PHE A 246 1.03 -13.83 -5.44
C PHE A 246 1.62 -12.44 -5.65
N VAL A 247 2.74 -12.31 -6.36
CA VAL A 247 3.38 -11.01 -6.61
C VAL A 247 2.46 -10.11 -7.44
N LEU A 248 1.81 -10.65 -8.47
CA LEU A 248 0.89 -9.89 -9.32
C LEU A 248 -0.34 -9.43 -8.54
N ALA A 249 -0.99 -10.35 -7.80
CA ALA A 249 -2.16 -10.03 -6.99
C ALA A 249 -1.84 -9.00 -5.89
N VAL A 250 -0.71 -9.16 -5.19
CA VAL A 250 -0.28 -8.20 -4.16
C VAL A 250 0.01 -6.83 -4.77
N SER A 251 0.66 -6.78 -5.93
CA SER A 251 0.93 -5.51 -6.61
C SER A 251 -0.36 -4.78 -6.97
N GLN A 252 -1.36 -5.50 -7.48
CA GLN A 252 -2.67 -4.96 -7.79
C GLN A 252 -3.41 -4.47 -6.54
N LEU A 253 -3.42 -5.26 -5.47
CA LEU A 253 -4.06 -4.85 -4.20
C LEU A 253 -3.41 -3.60 -3.63
N VAL A 254 -2.09 -3.47 -3.71
CA VAL A 254 -1.38 -2.27 -3.26
C VAL A 254 -1.79 -1.06 -4.09
N GLN A 255 -1.82 -1.18 -5.42
CA GLN A 255 -2.22 -0.09 -6.29
C GLN A 255 -3.64 0.40 -5.96
N ILE A 256 -4.59 -0.53 -5.78
CA ILE A 256 -5.97 -0.20 -5.44
C ILE A 256 -6.06 0.43 -4.04
N MET A 257 -5.28 -0.06 -3.07
CA MET A 257 -5.21 0.49 -1.72
C MET A 257 -4.75 1.94 -1.73
N VAL A 258 -3.74 2.28 -2.54
CA VAL A 258 -3.24 3.66 -2.67
C VAL A 258 -4.34 4.59 -3.15
N VAL A 259 -5.09 4.19 -4.18
CA VAL A 259 -6.22 4.98 -4.69
C VAL A 259 -7.33 5.11 -3.64
N ALA A 260 -7.68 4.03 -2.95
CA ALA A 260 -8.69 4.03 -1.90
C ALA A 260 -8.32 4.96 -0.72
N LEU A 261 -7.06 4.95 -0.30
CA LEU A 261 -6.55 5.84 0.76
C LEU A 261 -6.54 7.30 0.31
N LEU A 262 -6.13 7.57 -0.93
CA LEU A 262 -6.18 8.92 -1.50
C LEU A 262 -7.63 9.45 -1.52
N THR A 263 -8.59 8.63 -1.94
CA THR A 263 -10.02 8.96 -1.91
C THR A 263 -10.48 9.24 -0.48
N ALA A 264 -10.08 8.44 0.51
CA ALA A 264 -10.41 8.68 1.91
C ALA A 264 -9.87 10.03 2.40
N VAL A 265 -8.64 10.41 2.05
CA VAL A 265 -8.06 11.73 2.39
C VAL A 265 -8.85 12.88 1.75
N ILE A 266 -9.27 12.72 0.50
CA ILE A 266 -10.12 13.71 -0.19
C ILE A 266 -11.44 13.88 0.56
N TYR A 267 -12.09 12.79 0.98
CA TYR A 267 -13.34 12.86 1.75
C TYR A 267 -13.16 13.44 3.16
N VAL A 268 -12.04 13.16 3.84
CA VAL A 268 -11.71 13.82 5.12
C VAL A 268 -11.61 15.33 4.91
N THR A 269 -10.84 15.74 3.90
CA THR A 269 -10.67 17.17 3.58
C THR A 269 -12.00 17.82 3.21
N LEU A 270 -12.80 17.17 2.36
CA LEU A 270 -14.14 17.62 2.00
C LEU A 270 -15.05 17.74 3.22
N GLY A 271 -15.01 16.76 4.13
CA GLY A 271 -15.81 16.79 5.34
C GLY A 271 -15.48 17.94 6.27
N LEU A 272 -14.20 18.27 6.41
CA LEU A 272 -13.79 19.45 7.18
C LEU A 272 -14.26 20.77 6.54
N ILE A 273 -14.41 20.81 5.21
CA ILE A 273 -14.91 22.00 4.49
C ILE A 273 -16.43 22.14 4.61
N VAL A 274 -17.14 21.03 4.45
CA VAL A 274 -18.60 21.03 4.24
C VAL A 274 -19.38 20.89 5.55
N LEU A 275 -18.84 20.19 6.55
CA LEU A 275 -19.55 19.86 7.78
C LEU A 275 -19.21 20.87 8.87
N SER A 276 -20.22 21.63 9.29
CA SER A 276 -20.16 22.42 10.52
C SER A 276 -20.36 21.52 11.75
N SER A 277 -19.86 21.95 12.90
CA SER A 277 -20.08 21.23 14.17
C SER A 277 -21.58 21.04 14.47
N ALA A 278 -22.42 22.04 14.19
CA ALA A 278 -23.85 21.96 14.41
C ALA A 278 -24.53 20.88 13.56
N LEU A 279 -24.12 20.72 12.29
CA LEU A 279 -24.65 19.67 11.42
C LEU A 279 -24.19 18.29 11.89
N LEU A 280 -22.93 18.18 12.32
CA LEU A 280 -22.38 16.94 12.82
C LEU A 280 -23.07 16.50 14.13
N ASP A 281 -23.32 17.42 15.06
CA ASP A 281 -24.04 17.14 16.30
C ASP A 281 -25.46 16.64 16.03
N GLU A 282 -26.15 17.25 15.06
CA GLU A 282 -27.49 16.82 14.65
C GLU A 282 -27.47 15.40 14.07
N TRP A 283 -26.58 15.12 13.11
CA TRP A 283 -26.50 13.82 12.44
C TRP A 283 -26.02 12.70 13.36
N THR A 284 -25.20 13.03 14.35
CA THR A 284 -24.67 12.07 15.32
C THR A 284 -25.52 11.98 16.59
N ARG A 285 -26.57 12.80 16.72
CA ARG A 285 -27.45 12.92 17.90
C ARG A 285 -26.68 13.21 19.18
N GLY A 286 -25.72 14.13 19.12
CA GLY A 286 -24.88 14.55 20.24
C GLY A 286 -23.96 13.43 20.75
N ALA A 287 -23.56 12.49 19.89
CA ALA A 287 -22.53 11.54 20.23
C ALA A 287 -21.22 12.29 20.54
N PRO A 288 -20.47 11.91 21.58
CA PRO A 288 -19.26 12.63 21.98
C PRO A 288 -18.27 12.71 20.81
N SER A 289 -17.85 13.93 20.47
CA SER A 289 -16.92 14.21 19.38
C SER A 289 -15.45 13.95 19.73
N SER A 290 -15.12 13.77 21.03
CA SER A 290 -13.74 13.81 21.53
C SER A 290 -12.97 12.47 21.48
N SER A 291 -12.07 12.43 20.49
CA SER A 291 -10.67 12.01 20.48
C SER A 291 -10.23 10.68 21.13
N SER A 292 -10.02 9.64 20.32
CA SER A 292 -8.69 9.01 20.13
C SER A 292 -8.76 7.82 19.17
N VAL A 293 -8.33 8.00 17.92
CA VAL A 293 -8.03 6.85 17.04
C VAL A 293 -6.67 6.30 17.45
N SER A 294 -6.65 5.14 18.10
CA SER A 294 -5.41 4.48 18.56
C SER A 294 -4.49 5.32 19.45
N GLY A 295 -5.04 6.27 20.21
CA GLY A 295 -4.22 7.16 21.04
C GLY A 295 -3.55 8.30 20.27
N LEU A 296 -4.08 8.70 19.13
CA LEU A 296 -3.71 9.96 18.47
C LEU A 296 -4.87 10.95 18.59
N THR A 297 -4.62 12.13 19.16
CA THR A 297 -5.55 13.26 19.15
C THR A 297 -5.47 13.92 17.76
N PHE A 298 -6.04 13.23 16.77
CA PHE A 298 -6.35 13.91 15.51
C PHE A 298 -7.44 14.92 15.83
N PRO A 299 -7.26 16.21 15.52
CA PRO A 299 -8.30 17.21 15.76
C PRO A 299 -9.33 17.15 14.62
N VAL A 300 -9.77 15.93 14.30
CA VAL A 300 -10.71 15.59 13.25
C VAL A 300 -11.73 14.65 13.91
N PRO A 301 -13.04 14.90 13.78
CA PRO A 301 -14.04 14.09 14.46
C PRO A 301 -13.91 12.60 14.15
N ASP A 302 -14.03 11.75 15.18
CA ASP A 302 -13.86 10.30 15.05
C ASP A 302 -14.86 9.69 14.04
N SER A 303 -16.09 10.21 14.05
CA SER A 303 -17.15 9.85 13.10
C SER A 303 -16.75 10.14 11.64
N LEU A 304 -16.03 11.24 11.38
CA LEU A 304 -15.52 11.58 10.05
C LEU A 304 -14.42 10.62 9.61
N ILE A 305 -13.49 10.26 10.51
CA ILE A 305 -12.43 9.28 10.22
C ILE A 305 -13.06 7.91 9.94
N HIS A 306 -13.96 7.44 10.81
CA HIS A 306 -14.65 6.16 10.67
C HIS A 306 -15.42 6.08 9.35
N LEU A 307 -16.17 7.13 8.99
CA LEU A 307 -16.89 7.20 7.73
C LEU A 307 -15.92 7.18 6.54
N CYS A 308 -14.86 8.00 6.56
CA CYS A 308 -13.90 8.06 5.46
C CYS A 308 -13.12 6.76 5.28
N LEU A 309 -12.77 6.07 6.36
CA LEU A 309 -12.17 4.73 6.32
C LEU A 309 -13.13 3.70 5.71
N PHE A 310 -14.42 3.77 6.08
CA PHE A 310 -15.45 2.91 5.51
C PHE A 310 -15.65 3.19 4.01
N LEU A 311 -15.71 4.46 3.60
CA LEU A 311 -15.76 4.88 2.20
C LEU A 311 -14.52 4.44 1.41
N GLY A 312 -13.34 4.52 2.02
CA GLY A 312 -12.10 3.98 1.47
C GLY A 312 -12.19 2.47 1.24
N ALA A 313 -12.70 1.71 2.22
CA ALA A 313 -12.90 0.27 2.10
C ALA A 313 -13.91 -0.10 0.99
N LEU A 314 -15.01 0.65 0.86
CA LEU A 314 -15.96 0.48 -0.24
C LEU A 314 -15.33 0.80 -1.60
N THR A 315 -14.52 1.87 -1.67
CA THR A 315 -13.79 2.26 -2.87
C THR A 315 -12.81 1.17 -3.28
N PHE A 316 -12.06 0.62 -2.32
CA PHE A 316 -11.16 -0.49 -2.53
C PHE A 316 -11.88 -1.71 -3.11
N MET A 317 -13.02 -2.07 -2.53
CA MET A 317 -13.84 -3.19 -2.97
C MET A 317 -14.36 -2.97 -4.40
N TYR A 318 -14.91 -1.78 -4.68
CA TYR A 318 -15.45 -1.43 -6.00
C TYR A 318 -14.39 -1.52 -7.10
N ILE A 319 -13.23 -0.88 -6.88
CA ILE A 319 -12.14 -0.89 -7.86
C ILE A 319 -11.60 -2.31 -8.04
N SER A 320 -11.50 -3.10 -6.96
CA SER A 320 -11.09 -4.50 -7.04
C SER A 320 -12.04 -5.33 -7.91
N ALA A 321 -13.35 -5.15 -7.75
CA ALA A 321 -14.35 -5.82 -8.59
C ALA A 321 -14.26 -5.38 -10.06
N ARG A 322 -14.15 -4.07 -10.31
CA ARG A 322 -14.03 -3.50 -11.67
C ARG A 322 -12.76 -3.94 -12.38
N ALA A 323 -11.63 -4.01 -11.67
CA ALA A 323 -10.34 -4.42 -12.26
C ALA A 323 -10.35 -5.87 -12.78
N VAL A 324 -11.29 -6.69 -12.31
CA VAL A 324 -11.50 -8.06 -12.81
C VAL A 324 -12.25 -8.07 -14.13
N ASP A 325 -13.21 -7.16 -14.32
CA ASP A 325 -14.19 -7.16 -15.41
C ASP A 325 -13.75 -6.29 -16.61
N ASP A 326 -12.91 -5.28 -16.38
CA ASP A 326 -12.55 -4.28 -17.40
C ASP A 326 -11.36 -4.71 -18.29
N ALA A 327 -11.63 -4.99 -19.57
CA ALA A 327 -10.66 -5.35 -20.59
C ALA A 327 -9.61 -4.27 -20.89
N GLU A 328 -9.91 -3.00 -20.61
CA GLU A 328 -9.04 -1.86 -20.88
C GLU A 328 -8.21 -1.47 -19.63
N TYR A 329 -8.68 -1.79 -18.42
CA TYR A 329 -7.81 -1.78 -17.23
C TYR A 329 -6.68 -2.81 -17.36
N ARG A 330 -7.00 -3.96 -17.97
CA ARG A 330 -6.04 -5.05 -18.21
C ARG A 330 -4.86 -4.61 -19.09
N THR A 331 -5.13 -3.97 -20.21
CA THR A 331 -4.09 -3.56 -21.17
C THR A 331 -3.16 -2.48 -20.61
N MET A 332 -3.70 -1.56 -19.81
CA MET A 332 -2.92 -0.44 -19.28
C MET A 332 -2.05 -0.82 -18.07
N PHE A 333 -2.52 -1.72 -17.19
CA PHE A 333 -1.85 -1.97 -15.91
C PHE A 333 -1.32 -3.39 -15.75
N VAL A 334 -1.95 -4.38 -16.39
CA VAL A 334 -1.62 -5.80 -16.18
C VAL A 334 -0.65 -6.30 -17.24
N ASP A 335 -0.87 -5.95 -18.50
CA ASP A 335 -0.01 -6.39 -19.61
C ASP A 335 1.46 -5.95 -19.46
N PRO A 336 1.77 -4.70 -19.02
CA PRO A 336 3.16 -4.31 -18.75
C PRO A 336 3.83 -5.14 -17.65
N LEU A 337 3.09 -5.50 -16.60
CA LEU A 337 3.60 -6.34 -15.50
C LEU A 337 3.90 -7.76 -15.98
N ILE A 338 3.14 -8.26 -16.95
CA ILE A 338 3.33 -9.57 -17.57
C ILE A 338 4.56 -9.55 -18.50
N CYS A 339 4.76 -8.48 -19.27
CA CYS A 339 5.98 -8.30 -20.09
C CYS A 339 7.25 -8.26 -19.23
N ASP A 340 7.25 -7.51 -18.12
CA ASP A 340 8.38 -7.47 -17.19
C ASP A 340 8.68 -8.84 -16.56
N LEU A 341 7.62 -9.60 -16.25
CA LEU A 341 7.75 -10.96 -15.74
C LEU A 341 8.36 -11.89 -16.80
N HIS A 342 7.93 -11.77 -18.06
CA HIS A 342 8.49 -12.52 -19.19
C HIS A 342 9.99 -12.24 -19.36
N ALA A 343 10.39 -10.96 -19.40
CA ALA A 343 11.79 -10.57 -19.52
C ALA A 343 12.64 -11.16 -18.38
N THR A 344 12.12 -11.13 -17.15
CA THR A 344 12.81 -11.69 -15.99
C THR A 344 12.95 -13.22 -16.06
N LEU A 345 11.96 -13.93 -16.60
CA LEU A 345 12.00 -15.38 -16.76
C LEU A 345 12.94 -15.82 -17.87
N ILE A 346 12.99 -15.09 -18.98
CA ILE A 346 13.94 -15.32 -20.07
C ILE A 346 15.38 -15.15 -19.54
N ALA A 347 15.65 -14.05 -18.82
CA ALA A 347 16.96 -13.79 -18.22
C ALA A 347 17.38 -14.90 -17.24
N ARG A 348 16.45 -15.38 -16.40
CA ARG A 348 16.70 -16.51 -15.50
C ARG A 348 17.04 -17.79 -16.26
N ASN A 349 16.30 -18.10 -17.31
CA ASN A 349 16.51 -19.32 -18.10
C ASN A 349 17.86 -19.28 -18.82
N ARG A 350 18.25 -18.13 -19.39
CA ARG A 350 19.59 -17.91 -19.98
C ARG A 350 20.71 -18.07 -18.95
N TYR A 351 20.56 -17.46 -17.77
CA TYR A 351 21.56 -17.60 -16.69
C TYR A 351 21.73 -19.05 -16.24
N ARG A 352 20.62 -19.78 -16.02
CA ARG A 352 20.68 -21.19 -15.62
C ARG A 352 21.28 -22.08 -16.70
N ALA A 353 20.96 -21.84 -17.98
CA ALA A 353 21.57 -22.54 -19.09
C ALA A 353 23.08 -22.27 -19.17
N SER A 354 23.52 -21.02 -18.93
CA SER A 354 24.93 -20.66 -18.92
C SER A 354 25.72 -21.34 -17.79
N ILE A 355 25.12 -21.49 -16.60
CA ILE A 355 25.73 -22.22 -15.48
C ILE A 355 25.77 -23.71 -15.76
N ALA A 356 24.67 -24.29 -16.27
CA ALA A 356 24.63 -25.71 -16.63
C ALA A 356 25.66 -26.06 -17.72
N GLY A 357 25.83 -25.17 -18.71
CA GLY A 357 26.85 -25.30 -19.75
C GLY A 357 28.28 -25.17 -19.19
N LYS A 358 28.54 -24.24 -18.27
CA LYS A 358 29.85 -24.16 -17.59
C LYS A 358 30.16 -25.40 -16.75
N SER A 359 29.18 -25.93 -16.01
CA SER A 359 29.36 -27.15 -15.22
C SER A 359 29.58 -28.41 -16.07
N SER A 360 29.10 -28.46 -17.32
CA SER A 360 29.39 -29.59 -18.21
C SER A 360 30.75 -29.47 -18.89
N VAL A 361 31.27 -28.25 -19.07
CA VAL A 361 32.61 -28.00 -19.61
C VAL A 361 33.68 -28.31 -18.56
N ASP A 362 33.49 -27.89 -17.30
CA ASP A 362 34.43 -28.22 -16.20
C ASP A 362 34.46 -29.72 -15.86
N ALA A 363 33.37 -30.46 -16.11
CA ALA A 363 33.32 -31.91 -15.90
C ALA A 363 33.95 -32.72 -17.06
N ALA A 364 34.20 -32.08 -18.21
CA ALA A 364 34.79 -32.70 -19.39
C ALA A 364 36.31 -32.51 -19.47
N ASP A 365 36.91 -31.84 -18.48
CA ASP A 365 38.36 -31.66 -18.37
C ASP A 365 38.91 -32.46 -17.17
N PRO A 366 38.99 -33.81 -17.26
CA PRO A 366 39.87 -34.55 -16.40
C PRO A 366 41.29 -34.23 -16.86
N SER A 367 42.01 -33.46 -16.05
CA SER A 367 43.44 -33.23 -16.18
C SER A 367 44.19 -34.57 -16.34
N ASP A 368 44.78 -34.78 -17.52
CA ASP A 368 45.89 -35.73 -17.75
C ASP A 368 47.20 -35.22 -17.12
#